data_AF-A0A075I3D8-F1
#
_entry.id   AF-A0A075I3D8-F1
#
_cell.length_a   1.000
_cell.length_b   1.000
_cell.length_c   1.000
_cell.angle_alpha   90.00
_cell.angle_beta   90.00
_cell.angle_gamma   90.00
#
_symmetry.space_group_name_H-M   'P 1'
#
loop_
_entity.id
_entity.type
_entity.pdbx_description
1 polymer ?
#
loop_
_entity_poly.entity_id
_entity_poly.type
_entity_poly.pdbx_seq_one_letter_code
_entity_poly.pdbx_strand_id
1 'polypeptide(L)'
;MIRKETKPEDVPAFFSSEGILTSQGGKSSHAAIVSRGMGKPCIVGSTELKIDYDAKKCQANGIIISEGDSITIDGSTGIVYVGNIPTVEPKVTEDFKTILSWAQKTKRLGIRANADTPDAAKLARKYGAEGIGLCRTERMFNADDRLSIFVDMIMTTNENQRKYVLDKLGELQKNDFIQILKAMEGYKVTIRLLDPPLHEFLPNPEELMDKIYKNKNDIDVSETKKF
;
A
#
# COMPACT_ATOMS: atom_id res chain seq x y z
N MET A 1 6.49 -12.00 -11.79
CA MET A 1 7.52 -12.42 -12.76
C MET A 1 7.25 -13.82 -13.27
N ILE A 2 7.38 -14.03 -14.59
CA ILE A 2 7.28 -15.34 -15.25
C ILE A 2 8.60 -15.65 -15.95
N ARG A 3 9.22 -16.80 -15.68
CA ARG A 3 10.51 -17.22 -16.27
C ARG A 3 10.54 -18.73 -16.51
N LYS A 4 11.44 -19.21 -17.38
CA LYS A 4 11.68 -20.67 -17.50
C LYS A 4 12.34 -21.22 -16.24
N GLU A 5 13.43 -20.56 -15.83
CA GLU A 5 14.19 -20.79 -14.61
C GLU A 5 14.67 -19.43 -14.08
N THR A 6 15.07 -19.34 -12.81
CA THR A 6 15.65 -18.10 -12.25
C THR A 6 17.10 -18.32 -11.85
N LYS A 7 17.86 -17.25 -11.92
CA LYS A 7 19.29 -17.21 -11.57
C LYS A 7 19.53 -16.18 -10.45
N PRO A 8 20.68 -16.21 -9.77
CA PRO A 8 21.02 -15.21 -8.76
C PRO A 8 20.93 -13.77 -9.25
N GLU A 9 21.20 -13.53 -10.53
CA GLU A 9 21.08 -12.23 -11.19
C GLU A 9 19.63 -11.70 -11.24
N ASP A 10 18.62 -12.57 -11.17
CA ASP A 10 17.22 -12.19 -11.19
C ASP A 10 16.73 -11.69 -9.81
N VAL A 11 17.51 -11.81 -8.73
CA VAL A 11 17.10 -11.42 -7.36
C VAL A 11 16.52 -9.99 -7.27
N PRO A 12 17.07 -8.96 -7.92
CA PRO A 12 16.45 -7.63 -7.97
C PRO A 12 15.00 -7.67 -8.49
N ALA A 13 14.69 -8.51 -9.48
CA ALA A 13 13.36 -8.64 -10.04
C ALA A 13 12.37 -9.35 -9.09
N PHE A 14 12.86 -10.17 -8.14
CA PHE A 14 12.00 -10.77 -7.12
C PHE A 14 11.40 -9.70 -6.21
N PHE A 15 12.20 -8.71 -5.80
CA PHE A 15 11.73 -7.63 -4.93
C PHE A 15 10.54 -6.87 -5.56
N SER A 16 10.67 -6.53 -6.84
CA SER A 16 9.65 -5.82 -7.60
C SER A 16 8.46 -6.67 -8.07
N SER A 17 8.47 -7.98 -7.82
CA SER A 17 7.41 -8.90 -8.28
C SER A 17 6.44 -9.29 -7.18
N GLU A 18 5.14 -9.25 -7.41
CA GLU A 18 4.15 -9.75 -6.46
C GLU A 18 4.17 -11.29 -6.30
N GLY A 19 4.61 -11.99 -7.35
CA GLY A 19 4.69 -13.45 -7.37
C GLY A 19 5.64 -13.97 -8.43
N ILE A 20 6.07 -15.22 -8.26
CA ILE A 20 7.02 -15.88 -9.17
C ILE A 20 6.35 -17.13 -9.77
N LEU A 21 6.42 -17.26 -11.09
CA LEU A 21 5.96 -18.44 -11.81
C LEU A 21 7.08 -18.95 -12.72
N THR A 22 7.47 -20.21 -12.55
CA THR A 22 8.48 -20.85 -13.41
C THR A 22 8.00 -22.12 -14.08
N SER A 23 8.40 -22.31 -15.33
CA SER A 23 8.06 -23.54 -16.08
C SER A 23 8.94 -24.73 -15.69
N GLN A 24 10.15 -24.46 -15.20
CA GLN A 24 11.10 -25.46 -14.72
C GLN A 24 11.45 -25.24 -13.24
N GLY A 25 12.11 -26.24 -12.65
CA GLY A 25 12.56 -26.22 -11.27
C GLY A 25 11.65 -26.99 -10.32
N GLY A 26 12.24 -27.56 -9.27
CA GLY A 26 11.54 -28.26 -8.21
C GLY A 26 11.44 -27.43 -6.92
N LYS A 27 10.98 -28.08 -5.84
CA LYS A 27 10.81 -27.47 -4.51
C LYS A 27 12.12 -26.94 -3.88
N SER A 28 13.26 -27.37 -4.39
CA SER A 28 14.62 -26.95 -4.02
C SER A 28 15.30 -26.06 -5.07
N SER A 29 14.56 -25.60 -6.08
CA SER A 29 15.11 -24.70 -7.09
C SER A 29 15.41 -23.32 -6.52
N HIS A 30 16.26 -22.56 -7.22
CA HIS A 30 16.58 -21.18 -6.87
C HIS A 30 15.32 -20.32 -6.63
N ALA A 31 14.35 -20.38 -7.55
CA ALA A 31 13.06 -19.69 -7.41
C ALA A 31 12.33 -20.07 -6.11
N ALA A 32 12.20 -21.36 -5.81
CA ALA A 32 11.48 -21.83 -4.64
C ALA A 32 12.14 -21.39 -3.32
N ILE A 33 13.48 -21.46 -3.25
CA ILE A 33 14.23 -21.10 -2.04
C ILE A 33 14.17 -19.60 -1.80
N VAL A 34 14.47 -18.79 -2.82
CA VAL A 34 14.51 -17.33 -2.70
C VAL A 34 13.12 -16.77 -2.40
N SER A 35 12.09 -17.23 -3.12
CA SER A 35 10.72 -16.77 -2.88
C SER A 35 10.22 -17.12 -1.48
N ARG A 36 10.56 -18.30 -0.94
CA ARG A 36 10.21 -18.67 0.44
C ARG A 36 10.89 -17.77 1.46
N GLY A 37 12.18 -17.48 1.27
CA GLY A 37 12.92 -16.55 2.14
C GLY A 37 12.36 -15.12 2.10
N MET A 38 11.82 -14.71 0.96
CA MET A 38 11.20 -13.40 0.77
C MET A 38 9.70 -13.35 1.12
N GLY A 39 9.09 -14.48 1.45
CA GLY A 39 7.64 -14.57 1.72
C GLY A 39 6.76 -14.26 0.51
N LYS A 40 7.26 -14.44 -0.73
CA LYS A 40 6.50 -14.19 -1.97
C LYS A 40 5.88 -15.50 -2.49
N PRO A 41 4.61 -15.47 -2.96
CA PRO A 41 3.99 -16.65 -3.57
C PRO A 41 4.80 -17.09 -4.79
N CYS A 42 5.01 -18.39 -4.91
CA CYS A 42 5.86 -18.97 -5.94
C CYS A 42 5.33 -20.32 -6.40
N ILE A 43 5.19 -20.49 -7.71
CA ILE A 43 4.85 -21.74 -8.36
C ILE A 43 6.03 -22.10 -9.27
N VAL A 44 6.59 -23.29 -9.09
CA VAL A 44 7.74 -23.76 -9.86
C VAL A 44 7.40 -25.07 -10.57
N GLY A 45 8.06 -25.33 -11.70
CA GLY A 45 7.87 -26.58 -12.44
C GLY A 45 6.52 -26.67 -13.16
N SER A 46 5.96 -25.54 -13.59
CA SER A 46 4.75 -25.52 -14.42
C SER A 46 5.08 -26.00 -15.85
N THR A 47 5.12 -27.30 -16.08
CA THR A 47 5.56 -27.90 -17.35
C THR A 47 4.69 -27.50 -18.56
N GLU A 48 3.42 -27.17 -18.32
CA GLU A 48 2.48 -26.70 -19.35
C GLU A 48 2.75 -25.26 -19.80
N LEU A 49 3.53 -24.50 -19.03
CA LEU A 49 3.85 -23.11 -19.29
C LEU A 49 4.96 -22.98 -20.33
N LYS A 50 4.57 -22.60 -21.55
CA LYS A 50 5.49 -22.26 -22.64
C LYS A 50 5.72 -20.76 -22.64
N ILE A 51 6.99 -20.34 -22.62
CA ILE A 51 7.38 -18.94 -22.56
C ILE A 51 8.16 -18.59 -23.82
N ASP A 52 7.67 -17.56 -24.52
CA ASP A 52 8.32 -16.92 -25.65
C ASP A 52 8.81 -15.53 -25.21
N TYR A 53 10.13 -15.40 -25.09
CA TYR A 53 10.76 -14.16 -24.62
C TYR A 53 10.77 -13.08 -25.70
N ASP A 54 10.84 -13.47 -26.99
CA ASP A 54 10.92 -12.52 -28.11
C ASP A 54 9.55 -11.89 -28.35
N ALA A 55 8.50 -12.71 -28.34
CA ALA A 55 7.12 -12.25 -28.44
C ALA A 55 6.56 -11.69 -27.12
N LYS A 56 7.33 -11.80 -26.02
CA LYS A 56 6.94 -11.44 -24.65
C LYS A 56 5.57 -12.01 -24.24
N LYS A 57 5.37 -13.29 -24.52
CA LYS A 57 4.12 -14.01 -24.28
C LYS A 57 4.40 -15.33 -23.58
N CYS A 58 3.43 -15.78 -22.79
CA CYS A 58 3.42 -17.14 -22.30
C CYS A 58 2.08 -17.82 -22.61
N GLN A 59 2.11 -19.13 -22.74
CA GLN A 59 0.96 -19.94 -23.05
C GLN A 59 0.90 -21.13 -22.09
N ALA A 60 -0.27 -21.38 -21.52
CA ALA A 60 -0.58 -22.58 -20.75
C ALA A 60 -2.02 -23.00 -21.05
N ASN A 61 -2.26 -24.29 -21.26
CA ASN A 61 -3.61 -24.85 -21.50
C ASN A 61 -4.43 -24.13 -22.58
N GLY A 62 -3.75 -23.70 -23.65
CA GLY A 62 -4.37 -22.99 -24.78
C GLY A 62 -4.61 -21.49 -24.53
N ILE A 63 -4.45 -21.01 -23.30
CA ILE A 63 -4.58 -19.59 -22.94
C ILE A 63 -3.25 -18.89 -23.19
N ILE A 64 -3.30 -17.75 -23.90
CA ILE A 64 -2.13 -16.90 -24.17
C ILE A 64 -2.22 -15.67 -23.27
N ILE A 65 -1.12 -15.36 -22.60
CA ILE A 65 -0.97 -14.23 -21.69
C ILE A 65 0.21 -13.40 -22.19
N SER A 66 -0.02 -12.12 -22.44
CA SER A 66 0.98 -11.16 -22.93
C SER A 66 1.59 -10.38 -21.76
N GLU A 67 2.75 -9.78 -22.00
CA GLU A 67 3.31 -8.81 -21.05
C GLU A 67 2.30 -7.69 -20.75
N GLY A 68 2.10 -7.42 -19.46
CA GLY A 68 1.12 -6.44 -18.97
C GLY A 68 -0.23 -7.02 -18.57
N ASP A 69 -0.56 -8.24 -19.02
CA ASP A 69 -1.79 -8.90 -18.60
C ASP A 69 -1.70 -9.30 -17.13
N SER A 70 -2.80 -9.07 -16.40
CA SER A 70 -2.90 -9.43 -14.99
C SER A 70 -3.10 -10.94 -14.83
N ILE A 71 -2.36 -11.53 -13.89
CA ILE A 71 -2.53 -12.92 -13.46
C ILE A 71 -2.52 -12.98 -11.93
N THR A 72 -3.26 -13.94 -11.39
CA THR A 72 -3.22 -14.25 -9.96
C THR A 72 -2.65 -15.65 -9.75
N ILE A 73 -1.75 -15.81 -8.79
CA ILE A 73 -1.17 -17.11 -8.45
C ILE A 73 -1.49 -17.46 -7.00
N ASP A 74 -1.83 -18.73 -6.77
CA ASP A 74 -1.89 -19.31 -5.44
C ASP A 74 -0.70 -20.26 -5.23
N GLY A 75 0.32 -19.77 -4.53
CA GLY A 75 1.53 -20.55 -4.23
C GLY A 75 1.32 -21.74 -3.29
N SER A 76 0.14 -21.85 -2.65
CA SER A 76 -0.18 -22.97 -1.75
C SER A 76 -0.75 -24.16 -2.53
N THR A 77 -1.68 -23.89 -3.45
CA THR A 77 -2.34 -24.92 -4.27
C THR A 77 -1.65 -25.16 -5.61
N GLY A 78 -0.84 -24.22 -6.07
CA GLY A 78 -0.18 -24.28 -7.38
C GLY A 78 -1.08 -23.86 -8.54
N ILE A 79 -2.21 -23.19 -8.27
CA ILE A 79 -3.17 -22.77 -9.30
C ILE A 79 -2.81 -21.36 -9.80
N VAL A 80 -2.90 -21.18 -11.12
CA VAL A 80 -2.74 -19.90 -11.81
C VAL A 80 -4.08 -19.49 -12.41
N TYR A 81 -4.47 -18.25 -12.18
CA TYR A 81 -5.71 -17.67 -12.67
C TYR A 81 -5.42 -16.50 -13.61
N VAL A 82 -6.23 -16.34 -14.64
CA VAL A 82 -6.20 -15.18 -15.53
C VAL A 82 -6.96 -14.03 -14.87
N GLY A 83 -6.37 -12.84 -14.88
CA GLY A 83 -6.93 -11.65 -14.27
C GLY A 83 -6.64 -11.52 -12.77
N ASN A 84 -7.27 -10.52 -12.17
CA ASN A 84 -7.13 -10.21 -10.75
C ASN A 84 -8.26 -10.89 -9.95
N ILE A 85 -7.89 -11.83 -9.10
CA ILE A 85 -8.83 -12.43 -8.15
C ILE A 85 -8.76 -11.66 -6.82
N PRO A 86 -9.91 -11.31 -6.21
CA PRO A 86 -9.94 -10.68 -4.90
C PRO A 86 -9.21 -11.52 -3.84
N THR A 87 -8.30 -10.89 -3.09
CA THR A 87 -7.58 -11.52 -1.99
C THR A 87 -8.40 -11.47 -0.69
N VAL A 88 -8.08 -12.36 0.24
CA VAL A 88 -8.68 -12.38 1.58
C VAL A 88 -7.69 -11.86 2.61
N GLU A 89 -8.20 -11.20 3.66
CA GLU A 89 -7.35 -10.79 4.77
C GLU A 89 -6.73 -12.01 5.48
N PRO A 90 -5.43 -11.95 5.83
CA PRO A 90 -4.77 -13.03 6.54
C PRO A 90 -5.38 -13.24 7.93
N LYS A 91 -5.67 -14.50 8.25
CA LYS A 91 -6.18 -14.88 9.58
C LYS A 91 -5.02 -15.15 10.53
N VAL A 92 -5.11 -14.58 11.72
CA VAL A 92 -4.16 -14.85 12.80
C VAL A 92 -4.40 -16.26 13.35
N THR A 93 -3.40 -17.13 13.26
CA THR A 93 -3.46 -18.51 13.78
C THR A 93 -3.24 -18.55 15.30
N GLU A 94 -3.68 -19.62 15.96
CA GLU A 94 -3.47 -19.81 17.41
C GLU A 94 -1.99 -19.98 17.77
N ASP A 95 -1.20 -20.63 16.91
CA ASP A 95 0.25 -20.75 17.09
C ASP A 95 0.93 -19.38 17.09
N PHE A 96 0.51 -18.47 16.21
CA PHE A 96 1.02 -17.11 16.17
C PHE A 96 0.70 -16.34 17.45
N LYS A 97 -0.51 -16.48 17.99
CA LYS A 97 -0.89 -15.87 19.29
C LYS A 97 -0.04 -16.42 20.43
N THR A 98 0.26 -17.72 20.42
CA THR A 98 1.08 -18.38 21.43
C THR A 98 2.50 -17.80 21.45
N ILE A 99 3.13 -17.70 20.27
CA ILE A 99 4.47 -17.10 20.13
C ILE A 99 4.46 -15.63 20.58
N LEU A 100 3.45 -14.85 20.17
CA LEU A 100 3.32 -13.46 20.60
C LEU A 100 3.19 -13.35 22.13
N SER A 101 2.45 -14.25 22.78
CA SER A 101 2.34 -14.26 24.25
C SER A 101 3.68 -14.49 24.93
N TRP A 102 4.49 -15.43 24.42
CA TRP A 102 5.85 -15.66 24.95
C TRP A 102 6.76 -14.46 24.76
N ALA A 103 6.72 -13.85 23.57
CA ALA A 103 7.47 -12.64 23.27
C ALA A 103 7.06 -11.47 24.19
N GLN A 104 5.75 -11.28 24.42
CA GLN A 104 5.22 -10.25 25.32
C GLN A 104 5.65 -10.43 26.78
N LYS A 105 5.77 -11.67 27.26
CA LYS A 105 6.24 -11.97 28.63
C LYS A 105 7.74 -11.71 28.82
N THR A 106 8.52 -11.83 27.76
CA THR A 106 9.99 -11.78 27.81
C THR A 106 10.54 -10.40 27.44
N LYS A 107 9.77 -9.58 26.71
CA LYS A 107 10.24 -8.27 26.24
C LYS A 107 10.53 -7.32 27.40
N ARG A 108 11.63 -6.57 27.26
CA ARG A 108 11.96 -5.44 28.14
C ARG A 108 11.37 -4.12 27.63
N LEU A 109 11.31 -3.96 26.31
CA LEU A 109 10.82 -2.73 25.67
C LEU A 109 9.30 -2.77 25.49
N GLY A 110 8.68 -1.61 25.66
CA GLY A 110 7.29 -1.40 25.27
C GLY A 110 7.18 -1.33 23.75
N ILE A 111 6.15 -1.95 23.17
CA ILE A 111 5.92 -1.94 21.72
C ILE A 111 4.73 -1.03 21.45
N ARG A 112 4.98 0.12 20.85
CA ARG A 112 3.92 1.08 20.44
C ARG A 112 3.84 1.11 18.92
N ALA A 113 2.68 1.47 18.39
CA ALA A 113 2.47 1.58 16.95
C ALA A 113 2.66 3.00 16.43
N ASN A 114 2.96 3.13 15.15
CA ASN A 114 2.76 4.36 14.41
C ASN A 114 1.38 4.24 13.75
N ALA A 115 0.45 5.10 14.14
CA ALA A 115 -0.93 5.03 13.68
C ALA A 115 -1.54 6.43 13.65
N ASP A 116 -2.00 6.83 12.47
CA ASP A 116 -2.49 8.19 12.19
C ASP A 116 -4.01 8.21 11.93
N THR A 117 -4.65 7.03 11.83
CA THR A 117 -6.09 6.87 11.58
C THR A 117 -6.75 6.00 12.65
N PRO A 118 -8.07 6.14 12.87
CA PRO A 118 -8.80 5.29 13.81
C PRO A 118 -8.67 3.79 13.53
N ASP A 119 -8.71 3.38 12.27
CA ASP A 119 -8.63 1.97 11.89
C ASP A 119 -7.21 1.42 12.06
N ALA A 120 -6.18 2.21 11.76
CA ALA A 120 -4.80 1.85 12.07
C ALA A 120 -4.60 1.69 13.59
N ALA A 121 -5.21 2.54 14.41
CA ALA A 121 -5.16 2.44 15.86
C ALA A 121 -5.85 1.17 16.38
N LYS A 122 -7.05 0.83 15.88
CA LYS A 122 -7.76 -0.42 16.21
C LYS A 122 -6.93 -1.64 15.82
N LEU A 123 -6.35 -1.63 14.62
CA LEU A 123 -5.53 -2.70 14.10
C LEU A 123 -4.27 -2.90 14.95
N ALA A 124 -3.57 -1.83 15.28
CA ALA A 124 -2.42 -1.83 16.17
C ALA A 124 -2.76 -2.46 17.54
N ARG A 125 -3.89 -2.07 18.13
CA ARG A 125 -4.36 -2.64 19.40
C ARG A 125 -4.68 -4.13 19.27
N LYS A 126 -5.31 -4.55 18.18
CA LYS A 126 -5.61 -5.97 17.88
C LYS A 126 -4.33 -6.82 17.83
N TYR A 127 -3.22 -6.26 17.35
CA TYR A 127 -1.91 -6.92 17.31
C TYR A 127 -1.09 -6.77 18.60
N GLY A 128 -1.64 -6.16 19.65
CA GLY A 128 -1.00 -6.06 20.97
C GLY A 128 -0.08 -4.86 21.15
N ALA A 129 -0.25 -3.78 20.35
CA ALA A 129 0.46 -2.53 20.59
C ALA A 129 0.03 -1.90 21.92
N GLU A 130 1.01 -1.45 22.70
CA GLU A 130 0.87 -0.82 24.01
C GLU A 130 0.73 0.70 23.90
N GLY A 131 -0.10 1.13 22.93
CA GLY A 131 -0.35 2.52 22.58
C GLY A 131 0.29 2.96 21.27
N ILE A 132 0.24 4.27 21.01
CA ILE A 132 0.72 4.88 19.77
C ILE A 132 1.95 5.71 20.07
N GLY A 133 3.11 5.33 19.52
CA GLY A 133 4.38 6.01 19.69
C GLY A 133 4.49 7.26 18.83
N LEU A 134 3.78 7.30 17.70
CA LEU A 134 3.74 8.41 16.79
C LEU A 134 2.40 8.44 16.05
N CYS A 135 1.61 9.48 16.30
CA CYS A 135 0.45 9.87 15.51
C CYS A 135 0.80 11.17 14.79
N ARG A 136 0.90 11.12 13.48
CA ARG A 136 1.25 12.24 12.60
C ARG A 136 0.01 13.01 12.21
N THR A 137 -0.06 14.28 12.60
CA THR A 137 -1.22 15.13 12.31
C THR A 137 -1.33 15.49 10.83
N GLU A 138 -0.19 15.60 10.13
CA GLU A 138 -0.14 15.91 8.70
C GLU A 138 -0.88 14.89 7.83
N ARG A 139 -0.82 13.60 8.19
CA ARG A 139 -1.50 12.52 7.45
C ARG A 139 -3.01 12.60 7.57
N MET A 140 -3.53 13.29 8.58
CA MET A 140 -4.96 13.49 8.79
C MET A 140 -5.54 14.56 7.86
N PHE A 141 -4.70 15.38 7.21
CA PHE A 141 -5.10 16.40 6.24
C PHE A 141 -5.04 15.91 4.79
N ASN A 142 -4.35 14.80 4.52
CA ASN A 142 -4.18 14.26 3.17
C ASN A 142 -5.41 13.50 2.63
N ALA A 143 -6.49 13.40 3.40
CA ALA A 143 -7.75 12.88 2.89
C ALA A 143 -8.37 13.88 1.90
N ASP A 144 -9.00 13.37 0.84
CA ASP A 144 -9.54 14.17 -0.27
C ASP A 144 -10.52 15.27 0.19
N ASP A 145 -11.23 15.04 1.30
CA ASP A 145 -12.19 15.98 1.90
C ASP A 145 -11.52 17.13 2.69
N ARG A 146 -10.21 17.05 2.95
CA ARG A 146 -9.48 17.95 3.85
C ARG A 146 -8.32 18.68 3.19
N LEU A 147 -7.71 18.08 2.18
CA LEU A 147 -6.56 18.67 1.49
C LEU A 147 -6.95 20.03 0.88
N SER A 148 -8.11 20.14 0.26
CA SER A 148 -8.60 21.43 -0.29
C SER A 148 -8.76 22.50 0.78
N ILE A 149 -9.33 22.13 1.94
CA ILE A 149 -9.51 23.05 3.08
C ILE A 149 -8.15 23.49 3.64
N PHE A 150 -7.16 22.58 3.67
CA PHE A 150 -5.81 22.89 4.11
C PHE A 150 -5.08 23.80 3.12
N VAL A 151 -5.25 23.59 1.82
CA VAL A 151 -4.72 24.50 0.78
C VAL A 151 -5.37 25.88 0.88
N ASP A 152 -6.68 25.97 1.12
CA ASP A 152 -7.37 27.25 1.34
C ASP A 152 -6.78 28.01 2.53
N MET A 153 -6.44 27.30 3.61
CA MET A 153 -5.77 27.88 4.78
C MET A 153 -4.42 28.51 4.42
N ILE A 154 -3.62 27.83 3.59
CA ILE A 154 -2.30 28.29 3.13
C ILE A 154 -2.45 29.54 2.24
N MET A 155 -3.40 29.53 1.31
CA MET A 155 -3.59 30.61 0.34
C MET A 155 -4.26 31.86 0.93
N THR A 156 -4.92 31.74 2.07
CA THR A 156 -5.66 32.84 2.70
C THR A 156 -4.71 33.90 3.27
N THR A 157 -4.90 35.15 2.83
CA THR A 157 -4.18 36.34 3.32
C THR A 157 -4.88 37.07 4.46
N ASN A 158 -6.17 36.82 4.68
CA ASN A 158 -6.98 37.45 5.72
C ASN A 158 -7.02 36.60 7.00
N GLU A 159 -6.64 37.17 8.14
CA GLU A 159 -6.63 36.47 9.43
C GLU A 159 -7.99 35.90 9.85
N ASN A 160 -9.09 36.64 9.59
CA ASN A 160 -10.43 36.18 9.95
C ASN A 160 -10.84 34.96 9.14
N GLN A 161 -10.52 34.95 7.85
CA GLN A 161 -10.77 33.81 6.98
C GLN A 161 -9.88 32.63 7.35
N ARG A 162 -8.61 32.87 7.70
CA ARG A 162 -7.71 31.81 8.17
C ARG A 162 -8.25 31.15 9.43
N LYS A 163 -8.74 31.95 10.40
CA LYS A 163 -9.34 31.44 11.63
C LYS A 163 -10.56 30.56 11.35
N TYR A 164 -11.45 31.00 10.46
CA TYR A 164 -12.61 30.21 10.06
C TYR A 164 -12.22 28.84 9.46
N VAL A 165 -11.20 28.81 8.60
CA VAL A 165 -10.71 27.55 8.00
C VAL A 165 -10.05 26.65 9.05
N LEU A 166 -9.27 27.22 9.98
CA LEU A 166 -8.66 26.49 11.08
C LEU A 166 -9.71 25.89 12.03
N ASP A 167 -10.79 26.60 12.33
CA ASP A 167 -11.89 26.09 13.17
C ASP A 167 -12.52 24.85 12.52
N LYS A 168 -12.78 24.91 11.20
CA LYS A 168 -13.31 23.78 10.42
C LYS A 168 -12.37 22.57 10.42
N LEU A 169 -11.07 22.79 10.20
CA LEU A 169 -10.05 21.73 10.28
C LEU A 169 -9.94 21.14 11.69
N GLY A 170 -10.07 22.00 12.72
CA GLY A 170 -10.05 21.62 14.12
C GLY A 170 -11.18 20.68 14.49
N GLU A 171 -12.40 20.89 13.97
CA GLU A 171 -13.52 19.98 14.20
C GLU A 171 -13.28 18.58 13.63
N LEU A 172 -12.77 18.50 12.40
CA LEU A 172 -12.45 17.24 11.74
C LEU A 172 -11.33 16.50 12.48
N GLN A 173 -10.26 17.20 12.83
CA GLN A 173 -9.13 16.62 13.56
C GLN A 173 -9.53 16.16 14.96
N LYS A 174 -10.40 16.92 15.65
CA LYS A 174 -10.95 16.55 16.95
C LYS A 174 -11.73 15.24 16.88
N ASN A 175 -12.57 15.06 15.85
CA ASN A 175 -13.33 13.83 15.67
C ASN A 175 -12.41 12.60 15.52
N ASP A 176 -11.37 12.73 14.71
CA ASP A 176 -10.40 11.65 14.53
C ASP A 176 -9.65 11.32 15.82
N PHE A 177 -9.20 12.34 16.57
CA PHE A 177 -8.55 12.11 17.85
C PHE A 177 -9.46 11.44 18.86
N ILE A 178 -10.74 11.82 18.93
CA ILE A 178 -11.72 11.15 19.79
C ILE A 178 -11.76 9.66 19.44
N GLN A 179 -11.80 9.31 18.15
CA GLN A 179 -11.84 7.92 17.71
C GLN A 179 -10.53 7.17 17.99
N ILE A 180 -9.37 7.80 17.77
CA ILE A 180 -8.04 7.22 18.07
C ILE A 180 -7.89 6.98 19.57
N LEU A 181 -8.25 7.96 20.41
CA LEU A 181 -8.16 7.85 21.87
C LEU A 181 -9.11 6.80 22.41
N LYS A 182 -10.34 6.70 21.88
CA LYS A 182 -11.27 5.60 22.19
C LYS A 182 -10.68 4.25 21.79
N ALA A 183 -10.12 4.15 20.58
CA ALA A 183 -9.50 2.91 20.11
C ALA A 183 -8.31 2.49 20.99
N MET A 184 -7.58 3.44 21.60
CA MET A 184 -6.43 3.20 22.47
C MET A 184 -6.71 3.40 23.96
N GLU A 185 -7.97 3.26 24.39
CA GLU A 185 -8.36 3.39 25.80
C GLU A 185 -7.45 2.55 26.73
N GLY A 186 -6.90 3.20 27.76
CA GLY A 186 -5.96 2.60 28.71
C GLY A 186 -4.48 2.68 28.30
N TYR A 187 -4.17 3.14 27.08
CA TYR A 187 -2.80 3.24 26.57
C TYR A 187 -2.40 4.68 26.22
N LYS A 188 -1.08 4.94 26.21
CA LYS A 188 -0.54 6.26 25.86
C LYS A 188 -0.57 6.48 24.35
N VAL A 189 -1.05 7.64 23.92
CA VAL A 189 -1.02 8.10 22.52
C VAL A 189 -0.13 9.33 22.43
N THR A 190 0.93 9.25 21.63
CA THR A 190 1.85 10.37 21.38
C THR A 190 1.49 11.01 20.04
N ILE A 191 1.05 12.27 20.11
CA ILE A 191 0.64 13.06 18.94
C ILE A 191 1.75 14.02 18.59
N ARG A 192 2.19 13.98 17.32
CA ARG A 192 3.14 14.94 16.77
C ARG A 192 2.36 16.03 16.05
N LEU A 193 2.66 17.28 16.39
CA LEU A 193 2.12 18.46 15.71
C LEU A 193 2.61 18.52 14.26
N LEU A 194 2.09 19.48 13.49
CA LEU A 194 2.44 19.67 12.10
C LEU A 194 3.96 19.86 11.95
N ASP A 195 4.57 18.98 11.16
CA ASP A 195 6.01 18.90 10.90
C ASP A 195 6.40 19.35 9.48
N PRO A 196 5.68 18.95 8.40
CA PRO A 196 6.09 19.31 7.05
C PRO A 196 5.86 20.80 6.76
N PRO A 197 6.71 21.41 5.91
CA PRO A 197 6.50 22.77 5.44
C PRO A 197 5.27 22.87 4.54
N LEU A 198 4.62 24.04 4.54
CA LEU A 198 3.33 24.25 3.87
C LEU A 198 3.35 23.98 2.35
N HIS A 199 4.50 24.14 1.69
CA HIS A 199 4.62 23.94 0.25
C HIS A 199 4.45 22.46 -0.15
N GLU A 200 4.64 21.51 0.76
CA GLU A 200 4.41 20.07 0.48
C GLU A 200 2.93 19.73 0.27
N PHE A 201 2.01 20.59 0.69
CA PHE A 201 0.56 20.40 0.52
C PHE A 201 0.02 21.07 -0.74
N LEU A 202 0.85 21.84 -1.45
CA LEU A 202 0.44 22.51 -2.67
C LEU A 202 0.52 21.54 -3.86
N PRO A 203 -0.45 21.56 -4.79
CA PRO A 203 -0.38 20.74 -5.99
C PRO A 203 0.85 21.07 -6.82
N ASN A 204 1.43 20.06 -7.46
CA ASN A 204 2.60 20.24 -8.31
C ASN A 204 2.25 21.16 -9.50
N PRO A 205 3.19 22.01 -9.98
CA PRO A 205 2.94 22.91 -11.10
C PRO A 205 2.44 22.20 -12.37
N GLU A 206 2.92 20.98 -12.62
CA GLU A 206 2.48 20.15 -13.76
C GLU A 206 1.02 19.70 -13.62
N GLU A 207 0.61 19.24 -12.43
CA GLU A 207 -0.78 18.85 -12.15
C GLU A 207 -1.75 20.03 -12.21
N LEU A 208 -1.28 21.21 -11.79
CA LEU A 208 -2.01 22.47 -11.87
C LEU A 208 -2.22 22.88 -13.33
N MET A 209 -1.18 22.77 -14.17
CA MET A 209 -1.31 23.01 -15.60
C MET A 209 -2.32 22.05 -16.23
N ASP A 210 -2.24 20.76 -15.95
CA ASP A 210 -3.20 19.78 -16.47
C ASP A 210 -4.64 20.06 -16.02
N LYS A 211 -4.85 20.47 -14.77
CA LYS A 211 -6.16 20.90 -14.27
C LYS A 211 -6.65 22.18 -14.96
N ILE A 212 -5.78 23.15 -15.20
CA ILE A 212 -6.11 24.39 -15.92
C ILE A 212 -6.45 24.08 -17.38
N TYR A 213 -5.70 23.20 -18.05
CA TYR A 213 -6.00 22.77 -19.42
C TYR A 213 -7.33 22.01 -19.49
N LYS A 214 -7.59 21.08 -18.56
CA LYS A 214 -8.88 20.38 -18.48
C LYS A 214 -10.06 21.31 -18.20
N ASN A 215 -9.93 22.24 -17.26
CA ASN A 215 -10.99 23.21 -16.95
C ASN A 215 -11.20 24.27 -18.04
N LYS A 216 -10.16 24.59 -18.84
CA LYS A 216 -10.30 25.42 -20.04
C LYS A 216 -10.94 24.66 -21.22
N ASN A 217 -10.83 23.33 -21.23
CA ASN A 217 -11.34 22.45 -22.28
C ASN A 217 -12.75 21.87 -21.99
N ASP A 218 -13.57 22.57 -21.20
CA ASP A 218 -15.05 22.50 -21.35
C ASP A 218 -15.52 23.20 -22.67
N ILE A 219 -14.59 23.39 -23.60
CA ILE A 219 -14.80 23.53 -25.03
C ILE A 219 -14.23 22.26 -25.66
N ASP A 220 -15.10 21.52 -26.34
CA ASP A 220 -14.83 20.32 -27.13
C ASP A 220 -13.49 20.41 -27.88
N VAL A 221 -12.51 19.60 -27.45
CA VAL A 221 -11.32 19.30 -28.26
C VAL A 221 -11.33 17.81 -28.57
N SER A 222 -12.36 17.37 -29.27
CA SER A 222 -12.16 16.38 -30.31
C SER A 222 -11.14 16.92 -31.32
N GLU A 223 -10.19 16.08 -31.69
CA GLU A 223 -9.04 16.37 -32.57
C GLU A 223 -7.85 17.14 -31.96
N THR A 224 -6.89 16.38 -31.43
CA THR A 224 -5.52 16.62 -31.88
C THR A 224 -4.74 15.31 -31.98
N LYS A 225 -4.41 14.96 -33.23
CA LYS A 225 -3.58 13.83 -33.65
C LYS A 225 -2.24 13.83 -32.92
N LYS A 226 -1.83 12.67 -32.42
CA LYS A 226 -0.43 12.39 -32.03
C LYS A 226 0.33 11.82 -33.23
N PHE A 227 1.52 12.37 -33.47
CA PHE A 227 2.63 11.70 -34.15
C PHE A 227 3.19 10.58 -33.27
#